data_AF-A0A536D261-F1
#
_entry.id   AF-A0A536D261-F1
#
_cell.length_a   1.000
_cell.length_b   1.000
_cell.length_c   1.000
_cell.angle_alpha   90.00
_cell.angle_beta   90.00
_cell.angle_gamma   90.00
#
_symmetry.space_group_name_H-M   'P 1'
#
loop_
_entity.id
_entity.type
_entity.pdbx_description
1 polymer ?
#
loop_
_entity_poly.entity_id
_entity_poly.type
_entity_poly.pdbx_seq_one_letter_code
_entity_poly.pdbx_strand_id
1 'polypeptide(L)'
;AGSRSTYLGTVLVGLGLAAGSLALTRGFSRGLLAAIGCAIGAALVWAHLPTVSLVGGLVLAAGVIAAAATLAADQLVPARSPLVVTLALAVGWMAFLVAAFGFYAFWAYEPAAWAATALVVVAALAHARVPVPPWRGLALALAPIAIVVPAAILVVTPAPAATEPARAMFRLMTYNIHQGFNADHVPSLDQLAETIARESPDVLLLQEVVRGWMIDEQHDALIVLSERLAMPYIFGPNIGDLYGNAVLSRYPIAEVRRVHFASQPSLAHQPRGALLVRIGDVLVINTHLDDVSDSSAVRQEQMRTILREWDGEQVAILAGDMNATPETIEIALIDQAGFGDLAESAGLTFPADNPSKRIDYVWGIGVTGSNAHTVDAPNASDHRGLVVNVRRQGNP
;
A
#
# COMPACT_ATOMS: atom_id res chain seq x y z
N ALA A 1 -7.96 0.59 8.01
CA ALA A 1 -7.34 1.56 8.95
C ALA A 1 -5.85 1.87 8.68
N GLY A 2 -5.20 1.29 7.66
CA GLY A 2 -3.75 1.49 7.38
C GLY A 2 -3.39 2.62 6.41
N SER A 3 -4.33 3.51 6.10
CA SER A 3 -4.26 4.51 5.02
C SER A 3 -3.74 5.88 5.45
N ARG A 4 -3.86 6.17 6.74
CA ARG A 4 -3.52 7.49 7.27
C ARG A 4 -2.02 7.69 7.46
N SER A 5 -1.22 6.63 7.49
CA SER A 5 0.23 6.67 7.75
C SER A 5 1.03 7.32 6.62
N THR A 6 0.71 7.04 5.35
CA THR A 6 1.41 7.58 4.18
C THR A 6 1.09 9.07 3.97
N TYR A 7 -0.18 9.45 4.12
CA TYR A 7 -0.60 10.86 4.14
C TYR A 7 -0.07 11.61 5.36
N LEU A 8 0.04 10.94 6.53
CA LEU A 8 0.73 11.51 7.68
C LEU A 8 2.19 11.78 7.35
N GLY A 9 2.90 10.85 6.70
CA GLY A 9 4.31 11.03 6.33
C GLY A 9 4.55 12.27 5.46
N THR A 10 3.72 12.47 4.43
CA THR A 10 3.80 13.65 3.56
C THR A 10 3.39 14.94 4.27
N VAL A 11 2.36 14.91 5.13
CA VAL A 11 1.96 16.05 5.97
C VAL A 11 3.05 16.39 6.99
N LEU A 12 3.73 15.39 7.55
CA LEU A 12 4.83 15.56 8.51
C LEU A 12 6.11 16.09 7.85
N VAL A 13 6.42 15.67 6.63
CA VAL A 13 7.50 16.25 5.80
C VAL A 13 7.15 17.70 5.44
N GLY A 14 5.90 17.97 5.03
CA GLY A 14 5.41 19.32 4.77
C GLY A 14 5.45 20.22 6.01
N LEU A 15 5.03 19.73 7.17
CA LEU A 15 5.15 20.38 8.48
C LEU A 15 6.61 20.62 8.87
N GLY A 16 7.48 19.64 8.64
CA GLY A 16 8.93 19.74 8.90
C GLY A 16 9.59 20.83 8.06
N LEU A 17 9.24 20.94 6.79
CA LEU A 17 9.74 21.98 5.88
C LEU A 17 9.16 23.36 6.21
N ALA A 18 7.84 23.45 6.48
CA ALA A 18 7.12 24.69 6.78
C ALA A 18 7.52 25.29 8.14
N ALA A 19 7.74 24.45 9.15
CA ALA A 19 8.15 24.94 10.45
C ALA A 19 9.68 25.01 10.60
N GLY A 20 10.45 24.26 9.79
CA GLY A 20 11.88 24.52 9.58
C GLY A 20 12.13 25.91 9.05
N SER A 21 11.20 26.46 8.25
CA SER A 21 11.23 27.86 7.81
C SER A 21 10.74 28.87 8.87
N LEU A 22 9.83 28.49 9.78
CA LEU A 22 9.43 29.30 10.95
C LEU A 22 10.50 29.39 12.04
N ALA A 23 11.18 28.29 12.34
CA ALA A 23 12.11 28.19 13.46
C ALA A 23 13.43 28.93 13.22
N LEU A 24 13.71 29.32 11.97
CA LEU A 24 14.73 30.28 11.56
C LEU A 24 14.54 31.70 12.15
N THR A 25 13.56 31.95 13.01
CA THR A 25 13.25 33.33 13.47
C THR A 25 13.32 33.60 14.96
N ARG A 26 13.69 32.64 15.84
CA ARG A 26 13.83 32.96 17.28
C ARG A 26 14.98 32.26 17.97
N GLY A 27 15.88 33.07 18.54
CA GLY A 27 16.99 32.66 19.38
C GLY A 27 16.50 32.09 20.71
N PHE A 28 16.52 30.77 20.83
CA PHE A 28 16.46 30.05 22.11
C PHE A 28 17.43 28.87 22.03
N SER A 29 18.03 28.49 23.15
CA SER A 29 19.02 27.40 23.27
C SER A 29 18.37 26.03 23.00
N ARG A 30 18.65 25.40 21.83
CA ARG A 30 17.75 24.39 21.22
C ARG A 30 18.35 23.03 20.79
N GLY A 31 19.66 22.81 20.74
CA GLY A 31 20.24 21.57 20.18
C GLY A 31 19.83 20.27 20.90
N LEU A 32 19.91 20.25 22.24
CA LEU A 32 19.54 19.07 23.03
C LEU A 32 18.02 18.80 23.03
N LEU A 33 17.19 19.83 23.10
CA LEU A 33 15.73 19.69 23.04
C LEU A 33 15.24 19.29 21.65
N ALA A 34 15.90 19.78 20.59
CA ALA A 34 15.67 19.35 19.22
C ALA A 34 16.04 17.88 19.03
N ALA A 35 17.21 17.47 19.53
CA ALA A 35 17.66 16.09 19.48
C ALA A 35 16.75 15.14 20.24
N ILE A 36 16.32 15.53 21.45
CA ILE A 36 15.33 14.79 22.26
C ILE A 36 13.99 14.72 21.52
N GLY A 37 13.53 15.81 20.91
CA GLY A 37 12.32 15.84 20.09
C GLY A 37 12.40 14.91 18.87
N CYS A 38 13.52 14.93 18.14
CA CYS A 38 13.76 14.00 17.04
C CYS A 38 13.75 12.55 17.52
N ALA A 39 14.46 12.23 18.60
CA ALA A 39 14.59 10.88 19.10
C ALA A 39 13.26 10.33 19.66
N ILE A 40 12.56 11.11 20.49
CA ILE A 40 11.25 10.74 21.04
C ILE A 40 10.22 10.67 19.92
N GLY A 41 10.23 11.63 19.01
CA GLY A 41 9.32 11.65 17.88
C GLY A 41 9.48 10.43 16.98
N ALA A 42 10.72 10.11 16.59
CA ALA A 42 11.02 8.90 15.80
C ALA A 42 10.58 7.63 16.52
N ALA A 43 10.88 7.51 17.83
CA ALA A 43 10.47 6.36 18.64
C ALA A 43 8.94 6.21 18.72
N LEU A 44 8.21 7.32 18.84
CA LEU A 44 6.74 7.31 18.92
C LEU A 44 6.08 7.09 17.55
N VAL A 45 6.63 7.63 16.45
CA VAL A 45 6.22 7.30 15.07
C VAL A 45 6.27 5.79 14.86
N TRP A 46 7.35 5.17 15.34
CA TRP A 46 7.64 3.76 15.19
C TRP A 46 6.89 2.85 16.18
N ALA A 47 6.06 3.40 17.05
CA ALA A 47 5.23 2.59 17.97
C ALA A 47 4.09 1.83 17.26
N HIS A 48 3.87 2.06 15.96
CA HIS A 48 2.81 1.46 15.13
C HIS A 48 1.39 1.56 15.71
N LEU A 49 1.14 2.50 16.62
CA LEU A 49 -0.16 2.77 17.22
C LEU A 49 -0.70 4.08 16.65
N PRO A 50 -1.90 4.12 16.02
CA PRO A 50 -2.32 5.26 15.18
C PRO A 50 -2.21 6.64 15.85
N THR A 51 -2.66 6.76 17.10
CA THR A 51 -2.62 8.02 17.86
C THR A 51 -1.23 8.34 18.41
N VAL A 52 -0.46 7.32 18.79
CA VAL A 52 0.91 7.47 19.30
C VAL A 52 1.87 7.84 18.17
N SER A 53 1.71 7.23 17.00
CA SER A 53 2.47 7.57 15.80
C SER A 53 2.13 8.97 15.28
N LEU A 54 0.88 9.43 15.44
CA LEU A 54 0.50 10.82 15.15
C LEU A 54 1.20 11.81 16.09
N VAL A 55 1.14 11.57 17.40
CA VAL A 55 1.85 12.41 18.39
C VAL A 55 3.36 12.36 18.16
N GLY A 56 3.90 11.17 17.87
CA GLY A 56 5.29 10.97 17.52
C GLY A 56 5.72 11.74 16.29
N GLY A 57 4.91 11.73 15.24
CA GLY A 57 5.17 12.48 14.02
C GLY A 57 5.26 13.97 14.28
N LEU A 58 4.31 14.50 15.06
CA LEU A 58 4.30 15.92 15.45
C LEU A 58 5.54 16.29 16.27
N VAL A 59 5.96 15.41 17.19
CA VAL A 59 7.17 15.60 18.01
C VAL A 59 8.45 15.48 17.17
N LEU A 60 8.50 14.56 16.21
CA LEU A 60 9.62 14.37 15.28
C LEU A 60 9.77 15.57 14.37
N ALA A 61 8.67 16.01 13.76
CA ALA A 61 8.65 17.23 12.97
C ALA A 61 9.15 18.39 13.83
N ALA A 62 8.60 18.60 15.04
CA ALA A 62 9.04 19.66 15.95
C ALA A 62 10.54 19.58 16.30
N GLY A 63 11.08 18.37 16.46
CA GLY A 63 12.50 18.12 16.63
C GLY A 63 13.34 18.51 15.41
N VAL A 64 12.94 18.06 14.21
CA VAL A 64 13.63 18.35 12.94
C VAL A 64 13.59 19.85 12.64
N ILE A 65 12.46 20.49 12.90
CA ILE A 65 12.27 21.94 12.83
C ILE A 65 13.25 22.66 13.76
N ALA A 66 13.34 22.22 15.01
CA ALA A 66 14.25 22.81 16.00
C ALA A 66 15.72 22.56 15.63
N ALA A 67 16.05 21.42 15.02
CA ALA A 67 17.38 21.07 14.52
C ALA A 67 17.77 21.89 13.27
N ALA A 68 16.85 22.09 12.33
CA ALA A 68 17.04 22.94 11.17
C ALA A 68 17.26 24.41 11.56
N ALA A 69 16.56 24.89 12.59
CA ALA A 69 16.77 26.21 13.17
C ALA A 69 18.14 26.38 13.85
N THR A 70 18.73 25.30 14.38
CA THR A 70 20.08 25.33 14.93
C THR A 70 21.17 25.34 13.84
N LEU A 71 20.89 24.79 12.64
CA LEU A 71 21.84 24.68 11.54
C LEU A 71 22.04 25.99 10.73
N ALA A 72 21.12 26.94 10.80
CA ALA A 72 21.10 28.12 9.91
C ALA A 72 21.59 29.42 10.56
N ALA A 73 22.32 29.31 11.67
CA ALA A 73 22.61 30.43 12.57
C ALA A 73 24.08 30.84 12.62
N ASP A 74 24.91 30.56 11.60
CA ASP A 74 26.25 31.14 11.47
C ASP A 74 26.34 32.06 10.23
N GLN A 75 27.28 33.01 10.23
CA GLN A 75 27.66 33.64 8.96
C GLN A 75 28.20 32.56 8.04
N LEU A 76 27.52 32.34 6.91
CA LEU A 76 28.03 31.49 5.84
C LEU A 76 29.38 32.05 5.41
N VAL A 77 30.48 31.46 5.88
CA VAL A 77 31.79 31.69 5.28
C VAL A 77 31.71 31.04 3.89
N PRO A 78 31.87 31.81 2.79
CA PRO A 78 31.89 31.22 1.47
C PRO A 78 32.91 30.09 1.48
N ALA A 79 32.49 28.90 1.07
CA ALA A 79 33.41 27.78 0.98
C ALA A 79 34.57 28.22 0.09
N ARG A 80 35.79 28.20 0.64
CA ARG A 80 36.98 28.67 -0.06
C ARG A 80 37.31 27.84 -1.30
N SER A 81 36.66 26.69 -1.45
CA SER A 81 36.84 25.76 -2.56
C SER A 81 35.49 25.18 -3.00
N PRO A 82 35.09 25.41 -4.26
CA PRO A 82 33.93 24.75 -4.86
C PRO A 82 34.04 23.22 -4.81
N LEU A 83 35.25 22.68 -4.89
CA LEU A 83 35.51 21.23 -4.84
C LEU A 83 35.05 20.61 -3.51
N VAL A 84 35.29 21.29 -2.39
CA VAL A 84 34.90 20.79 -1.06
C VAL A 84 33.39 20.75 -0.92
N VAL A 85 32.69 21.77 -1.45
CA VAL A 85 31.22 21.82 -1.45
C VAL A 85 30.65 20.72 -2.33
N THR A 86 31.17 20.57 -3.55
CA THR A 86 30.73 19.54 -4.49
C THR A 86 30.98 18.14 -3.93
N LEU A 87 32.13 17.89 -3.30
CA LEU A 87 32.43 16.60 -2.66
C LEU A 87 31.50 16.32 -1.48
N ALA A 88 31.25 17.30 -0.61
CA ALA A 88 30.35 17.13 0.53
C ALA A 88 28.90 16.83 0.08
N LEU A 89 28.41 17.56 -0.93
CA LEU A 89 27.09 17.31 -1.54
C LEU A 89 27.05 15.95 -2.22
N ALA A 90 28.06 15.58 -3.00
CA ALA A 90 28.12 14.30 -3.69
C ALA A 90 28.15 13.12 -2.70
N VAL A 91 28.94 13.21 -1.62
CA VAL A 91 28.99 12.20 -0.56
C VAL A 91 27.65 12.11 0.17
N GLY A 92 27.02 13.24 0.49
CA GLY A 92 25.69 13.27 1.10
C GLY A 92 24.61 12.63 0.20
N TRP A 93 24.63 12.94 -1.10
CA TRP A 93 23.73 12.33 -2.08
C TRP A 93 23.97 10.84 -2.27
N MET A 94 25.23 10.40 -2.31
CA MET A 94 25.58 8.99 -2.37
C MET A 94 25.15 8.24 -1.11
N ALA A 95 25.34 8.83 0.08
CA ALA A 95 24.88 8.25 1.33
C ALA A 95 23.35 8.13 1.37
N PHE A 96 22.63 9.17 0.91
CA PHE A 96 21.17 9.12 0.77
C PHE A 96 20.73 8.02 -0.19
N LEU A 97 21.35 7.91 -1.37
CA LEU A 97 21.06 6.87 -2.36
C LEU A 97 21.32 5.47 -1.80
N VAL A 98 22.46 5.23 -1.15
CA VAL A 98 22.81 3.94 -0.54
C VAL A 98 21.86 3.59 0.60
N ALA A 99 21.48 4.57 1.44
CA ALA A 99 20.52 4.34 2.52
C ALA A 99 19.12 4.06 1.97
N ALA A 100 18.68 4.77 0.93
CA ALA A 100 17.42 4.52 0.25
C ALA A 100 17.40 3.13 -0.40
N PHE A 101 18.41 2.79 -1.20
CA PHE A 101 18.54 1.45 -1.79
C PHE A 101 18.70 0.36 -0.74
N GLY A 102 19.43 0.60 0.34
CA GLY A 102 19.58 -0.34 1.46
C GLY A 102 18.28 -0.58 2.22
N PHE A 103 17.50 0.47 2.48
CA PHE A 103 16.15 0.36 3.05
C PHE A 103 15.24 -0.53 2.18
N TYR A 104 15.39 -0.43 0.85
CA TYR A 104 14.65 -1.21 -0.13
C TYR A 104 15.15 -2.65 -0.29
N ALA A 105 16.46 -2.86 -0.37
CA ALA A 105 17.07 -4.18 -0.56
C ALA A 105 16.85 -5.11 0.64
N PHE A 106 16.67 -4.54 1.83
CA PHE A 106 16.55 -5.29 3.09
C PHE A 106 15.21 -5.08 3.82
N TRP A 107 14.21 -4.49 3.14
CA TRP A 107 12.81 -4.35 3.57
C TRP A 107 12.62 -3.99 5.06
N ALA A 108 12.67 -2.69 5.34
CA ALA A 108 12.56 -2.11 6.69
C ALA A 108 13.77 -2.42 7.59
N TYR A 109 14.94 -1.90 7.20
CA TYR A 109 16.09 -1.84 8.11
C TYR A 109 15.91 -0.66 9.09
N GLU A 110 15.19 -0.91 10.18
CA GLU A 110 15.09 -0.04 11.36
C GLU A 110 16.41 0.68 11.72
N PRO A 111 17.59 0.00 11.66
CA PRO A 111 18.88 0.64 11.96
C PRO A 111 19.28 1.79 11.02
N ALA A 112 18.80 1.82 9.77
CA ALA A 112 19.12 2.89 8.82
C ALA A 112 18.36 4.18 9.14
N ALA A 113 17.10 4.08 9.59
CA ALA A 113 16.33 5.21 10.08
C ALA A 113 16.92 5.77 11.39
N TRP A 114 17.39 4.89 12.29
CA TRP A 114 18.12 5.29 13.50
C TRP A 114 19.46 5.95 13.17
N ALA A 115 20.22 5.44 12.19
CA ALA A 115 21.48 6.04 11.76
C ALA A 115 21.28 7.43 11.14
N ALA A 116 20.28 7.60 10.26
CA ALA A 116 19.95 8.90 9.67
C ALA A 116 19.49 9.91 10.74
N THR A 117 18.66 9.47 11.69
CA THR A 117 18.22 10.29 12.82
C THR A 117 19.39 10.67 13.73
N ALA A 118 20.29 9.73 14.04
CA ALA A 118 21.50 9.99 14.81
C ALA A 118 22.43 10.98 14.11
N LEU A 119 22.55 10.91 12.78
CA LEU A 119 23.36 11.84 11.99
C LEU A 119 22.82 13.27 12.05
N VAL A 120 21.49 13.43 11.96
CA VAL A 120 20.79 14.71 12.15
C VAL A 120 20.96 15.24 13.57
N VAL A 121 20.87 14.37 14.59
CA VAL A 121 21.10 14.71 16.00
C VAL A 121 22.53 15.17 16.26
N VAL A 122 23.52 14.45 15.75
CA VAL A 122 24.95 14.81 15.88
C VAL A 122 25.23 16.13 15.17
N ALA A 123 24.68 16.35 13.98
CA ALA A 123 24.80 17.62 13.26
C ALA A 123 24.12 18.79 14.00
N ALA A 124 22.98 18.56 14.64
CA ALA A 124 22.25 19.58 15.41
C ALA A 124 22.92 19.94 16.75
N LEU A 125 23.72 19.03 17.32
CA LEU A 125 24.47 19.26 18.57
C LEU A 125 25.78 20.02 18.34
N ALA A 126 26.21 20.23 17.09
CA ALA A 126 27.59 20.58 16.80
C ALA A 126 27.98 22.07 16.89
N HIS A 127 27.14 23.12 16.71
CA HIS A 127 27.65 24.53 16.69
C HIS A 127 26.66 25.69 17.04
N ALA A 128 27.19 26.94 17.08
CA ALA A 128 26.73 28.18 17.76
C ALA A 128 25.87 29.19 16.91
N ARG A 129 25.60 30.43 17.42
CA ARG A 129 24.36 31.28 17.21
C ARG A 129 24.51 32.63 16.44
N VAL A 130 23.54 33.07 15.57
CA VAL A 130 23.38 34.41 14.87
C VAL A 130 21.93 34.65 14.25
N PRO A 131 21.41 35.90 13.93
CA PRO A 131 20.01 36.22 13.51
C PRO A 131 19.73 36.55 12.00
N VAL A 132 18.45 36.83 11.60
CA VAL A 132 17.87 36.54 10.24
C VAL A 132 17.08 37.69 9.52
N PRO A 133 17.03 37.81 8.15
CA PRO A 133 16.50 38.97 7.36
C PRO A 133 14.99 38.95 6.92
N PRO A 134 14.44 40.07 6.37
CA PRO A 134 12.99 40.36 6.30
C PRO A 134 12.15 39.72 5.16
N TRP A 135 12.74 39.26 4.06
CA TRP A 135 11.98 38.60 2.96
C TRP A 135 11.40 37.22 3.36
N ARG A 136 11.78 36.69 4.52
CA ARG A 136 11.23 35.46 5.10
C ARG A 136 9.84 35.64 5.76
N GLY A 137 9.32 36.87 5.88
CA GLY A 137 7.95 37.12 6.38
C GLY A 137 6.84 36.48 5.53
N LEU A 138 7.06 36.35 4.22
CA LEU A 138 6.12 35.69 3.30
C LEU A 138 6.06 34.16 3.53
N ALA A 139 7.21 33.52 3.79
CA ALA A 139 7.27 32.09 4.12
C ALA A 139 6.53 31.77 5.44
N LEU A 140 6.65 32.67 6.44
CA LEU A 140 5.90 32.58 7.70
C LEU A 140 4.38 32.75 7.51
N ALA A 141 3.96 33.57 6.54
CA ALA A 141 2.55 33.80 6.24
C ALA A 141 1.90 32.66 5.44
N LEU A 142 2.70 31.92 4.65
CA LEU A 142 2.24 30.79 3.84
C LEU A 142 2.29 29.44 4.58
N ALA A 143 3.12 29.30 5.62
CA ALA A 143 3.22 28.09 6.43
C ALA A 143 1.88 27.64 7.09
N PRO A 144 1.02 28.53 7.62
CA PRO A 144 -0.31 28.13 8.11
C PRO A 144 -1.18 27.53 7.01
N ILE A 145 -1.07 28.01 5.77
CA ILE A 145 -1.84 27.46 4.64
C ILE A 145 -1.38 26.04 4.34
N ALA A 146 -0.06 25.78 4.34
CA ALA A 146 0.51 24.44 4.15
C ALA A 146 0.15 23.43 5.25
N ILE A 147 -0.37 23.89 6.40
CA ILE A 147 -0.77 23.06 7.54
C ILE A 147 -2.28 22.93 7.64
N VAL A 148 -2.98 24.06 7.58
CA VAL A 148 -4.43 24.14 7.74
C VAL A 148 -5.13 23.52 6.54
N VAL A 149 -4.60 23.67 5.32
CA VAL A 149 -5.24 23.09 4.13
C VAL A 149 -5.21 21.55 4.17
N PRO A 150 -4.07 20.86 4.37
CA PRO A 150 -4.07 19.40 4.50
C PRO A 150 -4.83 18.90 5.72
N ALA A 151 -4.75 19.59 6.88
CA ALA A 151 -5.51 19.21 8.07
C ALA A 151 -7.02 19.38 7.88
N ALA A 152 -7.47 20.45 7.21
CA ALA A 152 -8.86 20.65 6.85
C ALA A 152 -9.31 19.59 5.83
N ILE A 153 -8.49 19.27 4.83
CA ILE A 153 -8.75 18.16 3.90
C ILE A 153 -8.94 16.86 4.68
N LEU A 154 -8.09 16.56 5.67
CA LEU A 154 -8.18 15.33 6.48
C LEU A 154 -9.44 15.26 7.38
N VAL A 155 -10.02 16.41 7.72
CA VAL A 155 -11.29 16.50 8.46
C VAL A 155 -12.49 16.43 7.53
N VAL A 156 -12.35 16.96 6.30
CA VAL A 156 -13.42 17.02 5.29
C VAL A 156 -13.44 15.76 4.41
N THR A 157 -12.35 14.97 4.37
CA THR A 157 -12.30 13.67 3.66
C THR A 157 -13.42 12.80 4.18
N PRO A 158 -14.41 12.46 3.32
CA PRO A 158 -15.59 11.73 3.76
C PRO A 158 -15.19 10.40 4.38
N ALA A 159 -15.86 10.03 5.47
CA ALA A 159 -15.74 8.70 6.01
C ALA A 159 -16.18 7.69 4.93
N PRO A 160 -15.60 6.48 4.88
CA PRO A 160 -16.06 5.42 3.98
C PRO A 160 -17.57 5.26 4.12
N ALA A 161 -18.25 5.00 2.99
CA ALA A 161 -19.70 4.81 3.00
C ALA A 161 -20.09 3.75 4.03
N ALA A 162 -21.22 3.98 4.71
CA ALA A 162 -21.78 2.99 5.60
C ALA A 162 -22.06 1.71 4.81
N THR A 163 -21.66 0.56 5.36
CA THR A 163 -21.90 -0.72 4.71
C THR A 163 -23.38 -1.10 4.77
N GLU A 164 -23.86 -1.78 3.74
CA GLU A 164 -25.22 -2.32 3.69
C GLU A 164 -25.24 -3.80 4.13
N PRO A 165 -26.36 -4.33 4.64
CA PRO A 165 -26.49 -5.77 4.87
C PRO A 165 -26.22 -6.59 3.60
N ALA A 166 -25.55 -7.74 3.76
CA ALA A 166 -25.23 -8.64 2.64
C ALA A 166 -26.50 -9.14 1.94
N ARG A 167 -26.52 -9.04 0.61
CA ARG A 167 -27.63 -9.51 -0.23
C ARG A 167 -27.47 -10.99 -0.56
N ALA A 168 -28.58 -11.67 -0.82
CA ALA A 168 -28.58 -13.08 -1.22
C ALA A 168 -27.86 -13.34 -2.56
N MET A 169 -27.86 -12.34 -3.44
CA MET A 169 -27.11 -12.30 -4.69
C MET A 169 -26.29 -11.02 -4.72
N PHE A 170 -25.02 -11.13 -5.09
CA PHE A 170 -24.10 -10.00 -5.19
C PHE A 170 -23.14 -10.17 -6.36
N ARG A 171 -22.64 -9.05 -6.88
CA ARG A 171 -21.63 -9.06 -7.94
C ARG A 171 -20.24 -9.10 -7.33
N LEU A 172 -19.47 -10.12 -7.72
CA LEU A 172 -18.06 -10.27 -7.37
C LEU A 172 -17.20 -9.96 -8.59
N MET A 173 -16.14 -9.19 -8.37
CA MET A 173 -15.08 -8.98 -9.35
C MET A 173 -13.75 -9.37 -8.72
N THR A 174 -12.93 -10.15 -9.43
CA THR A 174 -11.51 -10.29 -9.11
C THR A 174 -10.68 -9.61 -10.19
N TYR A 175 -9.63 -8.91 -9.78
CA TYR A 175 -8.80 -8.14 -10.70
C TYR A 175 -7.36 -7.99 -10.17
N ASN A 176 -6.39 -8.59 -10.86
CA ASN A 176 -5.00 -8.20 -10.72
C ASN A 176 -4.85 -6.78 -11.31
N ILE A 177 -4.47 -5.80 -10.48
CA ILE A 177 -4.44 -4.40 -10.92
C ILE A 177 -3.07 -3.95 -11.43
N HIS A 178 -2.11 -4.88 -11.51
CA HIS A 178 -0.76 -4.62 -11.99
C HIS A 178 -0.16 -3.35 -11.39
N GLN A 179 -0.28 -3.23 -10.07
CA GLN A 179 0.25 -2.11 -9.30
C GLN A 179 -0.32 -0.74 -9.72
N GLY A 180 -1.44 -0.69 -10.43
CA GLY A 180 -2.04 0.53 -10.97
C GLY A 180 -1.50 0.96 -12.33
N PHE A 181 -0.85 0.06 -13.07
CA PHE A 181 -0.36 0.27 -14.43
C PHE A 181 -1.16 -0.55 -15.45
N ASN A 182 -1.23 -0.05 -16.68
CA ASN A 182 -1.85 -0.77 -17.79
C ASN A 182 -0.88 -1.77 -18.45
N ALA A 183 -1.32 -2.41 -19.54
CA ALA A 183 -0.50 -3.36 -20.30
C ALA A 183 0.81 -2.76 -20.84
N ASP A 184 0.81 -1.46 -21.16
CA ASP A 184 1.98 -0.72 -21.64
C ASP A 184 2.89 -0.20 -20.51
N HIS A 185 2.63 -0.60 -19.26
CA HIS A 185 3.34 -0.13 -18.05
C HIS A 185 3.21 1.39 -17.84
N VAL A 186 2.07 1.96 -18.25
CA VAL A 186 1.72 3.37 -18.01
C VAL A 186 0.74 3.44 -16.84
N PRO A 187 0.92 4.37 -15.88
CA PRO A 187 -0.02 4.56 -14.78
C PRO A 187 -1.45 4.77 -15.30
N SER A 188 -2.39 4.02 -14.74
CA SER A 188 -3.74 3.88 -15.29
C SER A 188 -4.84 3.89 -14.23
N LEU A 189 -4.57 4.37 -13.01
CA LEU A 189 -5.52 4.34 -11.89
C LEU A 189 -6.88 4.96 -12.22
N ASP A 190 -6.91 6.00 -13.05
CA ASP A 190 -8.17 6.61 -13.51
C ASP A 190 -8.99 5.63 -14.35
N GLN A 191 -8.37 5.03 -15.37
CA GLN A 191 -9.00 4.06 -16.26
C GLN A 191 -9.40 2.79 -15.49
N LEU A 192 -8.58 2.37 -14.54
CA LEU A 192 -8.85 1.24 -13.65
C LEU A 192 -10.09 1.51 -12.78
N ALA A 193 -10.16 2.66 -12.11
CA ALA A 193 -11.30 3.04 -11.30
C ALA A 193 -12.59 3.15 -12.12
N GLU A 194 -12.53 3.76 -13.31
CA GLU A 194 -13.66 3.84 -14.24
C GLU A 194 -14.12 2.46 -14.72
N THR A 195 -13.18 1.57 -15.03
CA THR A 195 -13.46 0.20 -15.47
C THR A 195 -14.19 -0.58 -14.38
N ILE A 196 -13.69 -0.53 -13.15
CA ILE A 196 -14.33 -1.20 -12.01
C ILE A 196 -15.69 -0.56 -11.71
N ALA A 197 -15.81 0.76 -11.79
CA ALA A 197 -17.08 1.46 -11.54
C ALA A 197 -18.17 1.07 -12.54
N ARG A 198 -17.84 0.89 -13.83
CA ARG A 198 -18.78 0.41 -14.86
C ARG A 198 -19.35 -0.96 -14.54
N GLU A 199 -18.54 -1.86 -14.02
CA GLU A 199 -18.99 -3.19 -13.59
C GLU A 199 -19.77 -3.17 -12.28
N SER A 200 -19.57 -2.13 -11.46
CA SER A 200 -20.28 -1.91 -10.19
C SER A 200 -20.28 -3.17 -9.28
N PRO A 201 -19.12 -3.75 -8.95
CA PRO A 201 -19.07 -4.89 -8.04
C PRO A 201 -19.53 -4.50 -6.63
N ASP A 202 -20.16 -5.46 -5.95
CA ASP A 202 -20.47 -5.37 -4.52
C ASP A 202 -19.30 -5.86 -3.65
N VAL A 203 -18.53 -6.82 -4.18
CA VAL A 203 -17.30 -7.37 -3.60
C VAL A 203 -16.21 -7.36 -4.66
N LEU A 204 -15.08 -6.74 -4.35
CA LEU A 204 -13.95 -6.59 -5.26
C LEU A 204 -12.69 -7.17 -4.61
N LEU A 205 -12.08 -8.13 -5.29
CA LEU A 205 -10.88 -8.84 -4.86
C LEU A 205 -9.72 -8.38 -5.74
N LEU A 206 -8.75 -7.69 -5.14
CA LEU A 206 -7.62 -7.12 -5.86
C LEU A 206 -6.33 -7.85 -5.53
N GLN A 207 -5.52 -8.09 -6.55
CA GLN A 207 -4.15 -8.58 -6.44
C GLN A 207 -3.19 -7.49 -6.93
N GLU A 208 -1.91 -7.58 -6.54
CA GLU A 208 -0.88 -6.60 -6.89
C GLU A 208 -1.20 -5.18 -6.42
N VAL A 209 -1.82 -5.08 -5.25
CA VAL A 209 -2.22 -3.81 -4.68
C VAL A 209 -1.02 -3.17 -4.00
N VAL A 210 -0.76 -1.93 -4.40
CA VAL A 210 0.33 -1.12 -3.89
C VAL A 210 -0.13 0.06 -3.04
N ARG A 211 0.71 0.44 -2.07
CA ARG A 211 0.41 1.46 -1.05
C ARG A 211 1.60 2.37 -0.77
N GLY A 212 1.92 3.24 -1.73
CA GLY A 212 3.00 4.23 -1.62
C GLY A 212 4.39 3.63 -1.84
N TRP A 213 4.51 2.68 -2.78
CA TRP A 213 5.76 1.97 -3.03
C TRP A 213 6.65 2.81 -3.95
N MET A 214 7.85 3.25 -3.53
CA MET A 214 8.60 4.23 -4.35
C MET A 214 8.98 3.81 -5.79
N ILE A 215 8.79 2.55 -6.18
CA ILE A 215 9.02 2.09 -7.57
C ILE A 215 7.76 2.19 -8.46
N ASP A 216 6.58 2.51 -7.90
CA ASP A 216 5.27 2.52 -8.57
C ASP A 216 4.68 3.93 -8.80
N GLU A 217 5.54 4.96 -8.89
CA GLU A 217 5.16 6.37 -8.78
C GLU A 217 4.70 6.83 -7.39
N GLN A 218 4.85 5.99 -6.35
CA GLN A 218 4.46 6.27 -4.95
C GLN A 218 2.95 6.43 -4.74
N HIS A 219 2.11 5.92 -5.63
CA HIS A 219 0.67 6.02 -5.43
C HIS A 219 0.14 5.01 -4.40
N ASP A 220 -0.95 5.34 -3.72
CA ASP A 220 -1.70 4.37 -2.92
C ASP A 220 -2.95 3.96 -3.71
N ALA A 221 -2.77 2.97 -4.59
CA ALA A 221 -3.82 2.47 -5.47
C ALA A 221 -5.05 2.03 -4.66
N LEU A 222 -4.85 1.42 -3.48
CA LEU A 222 -5.93 0.96 -2.63
C LEU A 222 -6.82 2.09 -2.12
N ILE A 223 -6.22 3.19 -1.67
CA ILE A 223 -6.97 4.35 -1.19
C ILE A 223 -7.73 5.00 -2.34
N VAL A 224 -7.06 5.24 -3.47
CA VAL A 224 -7.68 5.86 -4.65
C VAL A 224 -8.91 5.06 -5.09
N LEU A 225 -8.79 3.73 -5.18
CA LEU A 225 -9.91 2.85 -5.54
C LEU A 225 -11.00 2.85 -4.48
N SER A 226 -10.64 2.77 -3.19
CA SER A 226 -11.62 2.80 -2.10
C SER A 226 -12.45 4.07 -2.09
N GLU A 227 -11.82 5.23 -2.28
CA GLU A 227 -12.47 6.53 -2.30
C GLU A 227 -13.36 6.70 -3.53
N ARG A 228 -12.85 6.36 -4.72
CA ARG A 228 -13.59 6.50 -5.98
C ARG A 228 -14.77 5.55 -6.10
N LEU A 229 -14.64 4.35 -5.56
CA LEU A 229 -15.71 3.34 -5.57
C LEU A 229 -16.62 3.44 -4.35
N ALA A 230 -16.27 4.29 -3.37
CA ALA A 230 -16.92 4.41 -2.07
C ALA A 230 -17.05 3.06 -1.33
N MET A 231 -16.02 2.22 -1.43
CA MET A 231 -16.02 0.87 -0.85
C MET A 231 -14.98 0.77 0.28
N PRO A 232 -15.39 0.45 1.52
CA PRO A 232 -14.48 0.05 2.59
C PRO A 232 -13.63 -1.16 2.18
N TYR A 233 -12.44 -1.27 2.78
CA TYR A 233 -11.48 -2.31 2.41
C TYR A 233 -10.77 -2.97 3.59
N ILE A 234 -10.31 -4.19 3.34
CA ILE A 234 -9.33 -4.92 4.14
C ILE A 234 -8.10 -5.19 3.27
N PHE A 235 -6.92 -4.83 3.79
CA PHE A 235 -5.63 -5.10 3.15
C PHE A 235 -4.95 -6.31 3.80
N GLY A 236 -4.44 -7.20 2.95
CA GLY A 236 -3.61 -8.36 3.28
C GLY A 236 -2.20 -8.12 2.73
N PRO A 237 -1.31 -7.47 3.51
CA PRO A 237 0.04 -7.20 3.05
C PRO A 237 0.86 -8.48 2.90
N ASN A 238 1.61 -8.58 1.81
CA ASN A 238 2.59 -9.65 1.59
C ASN A 238 4.04 -9.13 1.70
N ILE A 239 4.27 -7.84 1.43
CA ILE A 239 5.59 -7.20 1.57
C ILE A 239 5.47 -5.94 2.43
N GLY A 240 5.91 -6.04 3.69
CA GLY A 240 5.77 -4.95 4.67
C GLY A 240 4.31 -4.51 4.78
N ASP A 241 4.04 -3.21 4.61
CA ASP A 241 2.68 -2.65 4.47
C ASP A 241 2.43 -2.06 3.07
N LEU A 242 3.30 -2.40 2.09
CA LEU A 242 3.40 -1.68 0.81
C LEU A 242 2.78 -2.43 -0.37
N TYR A 243 2.79 -3.77 -0.36
CA TYR A 243 2.31 -4.60 -1.47
C TYR A 243 1.53 -5.81 -0.96
N GLY A 244 0.45 -6.17 -1.63
CA GLY A 244 -0.30 -7.39 -1.31
C GLY A 244 -1.66 -7.50 -1.99
N ASN A 245 -2.57 -8.20 -1.32
CA ASN A 245 -3.94 -8.41 -1.78
C ASN A 245 -4.92 -7.53 -1.01
N ALA A 246 -6.03 -7.14 -1.62
CA ALA A 246 -7.08 -6.37 -0.94
C ALA A 246 -8.47 -6.91 -1.23
N VAL A 247 -9.37 -6.77 -0.27
CA VAL A 247 -10.81 -6.99 -0.46
C VAL A 247 -11.51 -5.66 -0.20
N LEU A 248 -12.23 -5.16 -1.19
CA LEU A 248 -13.16 -4.04 -1.03
C LEU A 248 -14.58 -4.58 -1.03
N SER A 249 -15.44 -4.10 -0.14
CA SER A 249 -16.83 -4.56 -0.09
C SER A 249 -17.79 -3.45 0.33
N ARG A 250 -18.98 -3.46 -0.29
CA ARG A 250 -20.13 -2.66 0.15
C ARG A 250 -20.78 -3.24 1.42
N TYR A 251 -20.50 -4.50 1.72
CA TYR A 251 -21.05 -5.21 2.88
C TYR A 251 -20.05 -5.24 4.04
N PRO A 252 -20.52 -5.42 5.30
CA PRO A 252 -19.62 -5.60 6.44
C PRO A 252 -18.68 -6.79 6.23
N ILE A 253 -17.40 -6.57 6.50
CA ILE A 253 -16.38 -7.62 6.52
C ILE A 253 -16.11 -8.03 7.97
N ALA A 254 -16.20 -9.34 8.24
CA ALA A 254 -15.88 -9.97 9.52
C ALA A 254 -14.76 -11.02 9.36
N GLU A 255 -14.28 -11.55 10.49
CA GLU A 255 -13.34 -12.70 10.54
C GLU A 255 -12.19 -12.64 9.52
N VAL A 256 -11.32 -11.64 9.67
CA VAL A 256 -10.18 -11.45 8.77
C VAL A 256 -9.03 -12.37 9.18
N ARG A 257 -8.59 -13.26 8.27
CA ARG A 257 -7.35 -14.04 8.40
C ARG A 257 -6.39 -13.69 7.26
N ARG A 258 -5.12 -13.52 7.60
CA ARG A 258 -4.03 -13.25 6.64
C ARG A 258 -3.07 -14.42 6.70
N VAL A 259 -2.83 -15.03 5.55
CA VAL A 259 -1.99 -16.22 5.42
C VAL A 259 -0.82 -15.86 4.54
N HIS A 260 0.39 -15.88 5.09
CA HIS A 260 1.63 -15.75 4.34
C HIS A 260 2.09 -17.14 3.89
N PHE A 261 2.43 -17.29 2.61
CA PHE A 261 2.99 -18.55 2.14
C PHE A 261 4.47 -18.65 2.53
N ALA A 262 4.96 -19.89 2.66
CA ALA A 262 6.35 -20.12 3.01
C ALA A 262 7.28 -19.49 1.96
N SER A 263 8.24 -18.67 2.41
CA SER A 263 9.27 -18.12 1.54
C SER A 263 10.12 -19.24 0.97
N GLN A 264 10.34 -19.23 -0.34
CA GLN A 264 11.21 -20.20 -0.99
C GLN A 264 12.63 -19.63 -1.07
N PRO A 265 13.62 -20.15 -0.30
CA PRO A 265 14.94 -19.55 -0.22
C PRO A 265 15.68 -19.49 -1.57
N SER A 266 15.30 -20.34 -2.52
CA SER A 266 15.82 -20.38 -3.88
C SER A 266 15.25 -19.31 -4.81
N LEU A 267 14.19 -18.61 -4.40
CA LEU A 267 13.48 -17.60 -5.20
C LEU A 267 13.65 -16.24 -4.52
N ALA A 268 14.47 -15.37 -5.11
CA ALA A 268 14.53 -13.96 -4.75
C ALA A 268 13.33 -13.19 -5.37
N HIS A 269 12.11 -13.58 -5.00
CA HIS A 269 10.87 -13.08 -5.61
C HIS A 269 9.89 -12.55 -4.55
N GLN A 270 8.87 -11.84 -5.03
CA GLN A 270 7.86 -11.17 -4.19
C GLN A 270 7.08 -12.18 -3.34
N PRO A 271 7.11 -12.08 -2.01
CA PRO A 271 6.27 -12.90 -1.14
C PRO A 271 4.79 -12.88 -1.56
N ARG A 272 4.15 -14.05 -1.43
CA ARG A 272 2.73 -14.27 -1.77
C ARG A 272 1.92 -14.67 -0.52
N GLY A 273 0.61 -14.56 -0.62
CA GLY A 273 -0.29 -14.90 0.49
C GLY A 273 -1.76 -14.89 0.09
N ALA A 274 -2.61 -15.31 1.02
CA ALA A 274 -4.05 -15.30 0.89
C ALA A 274 -4.71 -14.43 1.98
N LEU A 275 -5.77 -13.72 1.60
CA LEU A 275 -6.60 -12.93 2.47
C LEU A 275 -7.98 -13.58 2.55
N LEU A 276 -8.32 -14.13 3.72
CA LEU A 276 -9.60 -14.75 3.98
C LEU A 276 -10.45 -13.77 4.81
N VAL A 277 -11.67 -13.55 4.37
CA VAL A 277 -12.61 -12.65 5.04
C VAL A 277 -14.02 -13.21 4.99
N ARG A 278 -14.84 -12.93 6.00
CA ARG A 278 -16.26 -13.29 6.00
C ARG A 278 -17.10 -12.11 5.56
N ILE A 279 -17.93 -12.30 4.54
CA ILE A 279 -18.88 -11.31 4.03
C ILE A 279 -20.29 -11.91 4.12
N GLY A 280 -21.09 -11.40 5.07
CA GLY A 280 -22.32 -12.09 5.47
C GLY A 280 -22.01 -13.49 5.97
N ASP A 281 -22.60 -14.50 5.34
CA ASP A 281 -22.36 -15.93 5.68
C ASP A 281 -21.33 -16.60 4.75
N VAL A 282 -20.71 -15.86 3.82
CA VAL A 282 -19.81 -16.42 2.81
C VAL A 282 -18.35 -16.17 3.22
N LEU A 283 -17.54 -17.22 3.29
CA LEU A 283 -16.10 -17.09 3.38
C LEU A 283 -15.54 -16.72 2.00
N VAL A 284 -14.86 -15.59 1.90
CA VAL A 284 -14.24 -15.11 0.65
C VAL A 284 -12.73 -15.13 0.81
N ILE A 285 -12.05 -15.81 -0.11
CA ILE A 285 -10.61 -16.00 -0.12
C ILE A 285 -10.05 -15.32 -1.37
N ASN A 286 -9.25 -14.28 -1.16
CA ASN A 286 -8.50 -13.59 -2.22
C ASN A 286 -7.03 -14.05 -2.17
N THR A 287 -6.48 -14.49 -3.29
CA THR A 287 -5.08 -14.91 -3.39
C THR A 287 -4.40 -14.44 -4.67
N HIS A 288 -3.07 -14.43 -4.64
CA HIS A 288 -2.22 -14.29 -5.82
C HIS A 288 -1.11 -15.35 -5.70
N LEU A 289 -1.15 -16.37 -6.55
CA LEU A 289 -0.15 -17.45 -6.54
C LEU A 289 1.13 -17.06 -7.29
N ASP A 290 2.19 -17.83 -7.08
CA ASP A 290 3.51 -17.58 -7.67
C ASP A 290 3.54 -17.68 -9.21
N ASP A 291 4.22 -16.72 -9.85
CA ASP A 291 4.31 -16.53 -11.31
C ASP A 291 5.55 -17.18 -11.96
N VAL A 292 6.48 -17.73 -11.16
CA VAL A 292 7.74 -18.26 -11.70
C VAL A 292 7.50 -19.45 -12.63
N SER A 293 8.15 -19.44 -13.80
CA SER A 293 8.12 -20.55 -14.76
C SER A 293 8.65 -21.83 -14.11
N ASP A 294 7.98 -22.96 -14.32
CA ASP A 294 8.24 -24.27 -13.70
C ASP A 294 7.93 -24.39 -12.19
N SER A 295 7.33 -23.37 -11.56
CA SER A 295 6.95 -23.38 -10.14
C SER A 295 5.59 -24.03 -9.83
N SER A 296 5.11 -24.98 -10.64
CA SER A 296 3.85 -25.69 -10.33
C SER A 296 3.89 -26.33 -8.93
N ALA A 297 5.03 -26.87 -8.51
CA ALA A 297 5.18 -27.42 -7.16
C ALA A 297 4.95 -26.36 -6.05
N VAL A 298 5.41 -25.12 -6.28
CA VAL A 298 5.21 -23.98 -5.37
C VAL A 298 3.72 -23.63 -5.28
N ARG A 299 3.08 -23.43 -6.43
CA ARG A 299 1.64 -23.13 -6.49
C ARG A 299 0.79 -24.23 -5.88
N GLN A 300 1.18 -25.49 -6.04
CA GLN A 300 0.51 -26.60 -5.38
C GLN A 300 0.64 -26.54 -3.85
N GLU A 301 1.81 -26.18 -3.29
CA GLU A 301 1.99 -26.00 -1.85
C GLU A 301 1.17 -24.80 -1.33
N GLN A 302 1.18 -23.69 -2.05
CA GLN A 302 0.38 -22.51 -1.75
C GLN A 302 -1.11 -22.87 -1.75
N MET A 303 -1.58 -23.56 -2.79
CA MET A 303 -2.97 -24.02 -2.89
C MET A 303 -3.34 -24.98 -1.75
N ARG A 304 -2.50 -25.96 -1.44
CA ARG A 304 -2.73 -26.86 -0.28
C ARG A 304 -2.80 -26.08 1.04
N THR A 305 -2.04 -25.00 1.17
CA THR A 305 -2.11 -24.11 2.32
C THR A 305 -3.45 -23.38 2.36
N ILE A 306 -3.90 -22.79 1.26
CA ILE A 306 -5.23 -22.18 1.15
C ILE A 306 -6.33 -23.18 1.53
N LEU A 307 -6.29 -24.40 0.98
CA LEU A 307 -7.31 -25.42 1.25
C LEU A 307 -7.32 -25.89 2.71
N ARG A 308 -6.17 -25.92 3.39
CA ARG A 308 -6.10 -26.16 4.84
C ARG A 308 -6.73 -25.01 5.64
N GLU A 309 -6.42 -23.78 5.27
CA GLU A 309 -6.93 -22.57 5.94
C GLU A 309 -8.42 -22.30 5.66
N TRP A 310 -8.96 -22.85 4.57
CA TRP A 310 -10.39 -22.88 4.27
C TRP A 310 -11.17 -23.79 5.23
N ASP A 311 -10.54 -24.86 5.74
CA ASP A 311 -11.07 -25.76 6.78
C ASP A 311 -12.46 -26.35 6.49
N GLY A 312 -12.76 -26.64 5.21
CA GLY A 312 -13.98 -27.34 4.82
C GLY A 312 -15.28 -26.54 4.96
N GLU A 313 -15.20 -25.21 5.04
CA GLU A 313 -16.36 -24.31 5.10
C GLU A 313 -17.32 -24.54 3.93
N GLN A 314 -18.61 -24.76 4.25
CA GLN A 314 -19.61 -25.22 3.28
C GLN A 314 -20.08 -24.13 2.30
N VAL A 315 -19.84 -22.85 2.63
CA VAL A 315 -20.19 -21.70 1.80
C VAL A 315 -18.97 -20.81 1.67
N ALA A 316 -18.22 -21.00 0.58
CA ALA A 316 -16.97 -20.28 0.36
C ALA A 316 -16.74 -19.92 -1.11
N ILE A 317 -15.95 -18.88 -1.33
CA ILE A 317 -15.47 -18.42 -2.63
C ILE A 317 -13.95 -18.33 -2.55
N LEU A 318 -13.26 -18.90 -3.52
CA LEU A 318 -11.81 -18.75 -3.73
C LEU A 318 -11.58 -18.08 -5.07
N ALA A 319 -10.94 -16.92 -5.08
CA ALA A 319 -10.75 -16.14 -6.28
C ALA A 319 -9.44 -15.36 -6.27
N GLY A 320 -8.98 -15.02 -7.47
CA GLY A 320 -7.73 -14.29 -7.67
C GLY A 320 -6.95 -14.78 -8.87
N ASP A 321 -5.74 -14.24 -8.99
CA ASP A 321 -4.75 -14.64 -9.97
C ASP A 321 -4.01 -15.89 -9.49
N MET A 322 -4.23 -17.01 -10.18
CA MET A 322 -3.64 -18.30 -9.85
C MET A 322 -2.34 -18.54 -10.61
N ASN A 323 -1.96 -17.69 -11.56
CA ASN A 323 -0.79 -17.88 -12.42
C ASN A 323 -0.68 -19.29 -13.05
N ALA A 324 -1.82 -19.93 -13.29
CA ALA A 324 -1.91 -21.33 -13.68
C ALA A 324 -3.07 -21.53 -14.65
N THR A 325 -2.89 -22.33 -15.70
CA THR A 325 -3.96 -22.64 -16.66
C THR A 325 -4.84 -23.80 -16.16
N PRO A 326 -6.05 -24.01 -16.72
CA PRO A 326 -7.00 -24.99 -16.21
C PRO A 326 -6.48 -26.44 -16.15
N GLU A 327 -5.48 -26.79 -16.95
CA GLU A 327 -4.94 -28.15 -17.06
C GLU A 327 -3.92 -28.49 -15.96
N THR A 328 -3.56 -27.52 -15.12
CA THR A 328 -2.52 -27.66 -14.10
C THR A 328 -3.01 -28.35 -12.82
N ILE A 329 -2.09 -28.98 -12.09
CA ILE A 329 -2.39 -29.74 -10.87
C ILE A 329 -2.95 -28.82 -9.78
N GLU A 330 -2.36 -27.63 -9.60
CA GLU A 330 -2.79 -26.64 -8.62
C GLU A 330 -4.25 -26.20 -8.81
N ILE A 331 -4.75 -26.14 -10.05
CA ILE A 331 -6.16 -25.87 -10.34
C ILE A 331 -7.02 -27.11 -10.06
N ALA A 332 -6.56 -28.31 -10.46
CA ALA A 332 -7.26 -29.56 -10.17
C ALA A 332 -7.45 -29.83 -8.65
N LEU A 333 -6.57 -29.30 -7.79
CA LEU A 333 -6.74 -29.39 -6.33
C LEU A 333 -7.98 -28.66 -5.82
N ILE A 334 -8.38 -27.56 -6.48
CA ILE A 334 -9.57 -26.78 -6.11
C ILE A 334 -10.84 -27.56 -6.43
N ASP A 335 -10.90 -28.12 -7.64
CA ASP A 335 -12.00 -28.99 -8.08
C ASP A 335 -12.14 -30.23 -7.20
N GLN A 336 -11.02 -30.90 -6.88
CA GLN A 336 -11.00 -32.05 -5.96
C GLN A 336 -11.45 -31.72 -4.54
N ALA A 337 -11.30 -30.46 -4.11
CA ALA A 337 -11.82 -29.98 -2.83
C ALA A 337 -13.33 -29.71 -2.84
N GLY A 338 -14.00 -29.84 -4.00
CA GLY A 338 -15.44 -29.69 -4.16
C GLY A 338 -15.90 -28.29 -4.56
N PHE A 339 -14.98 -27.41 -4.97
CA PHE A 339 -15.33 -26.10 -5.50
C PHE A 339 -15.73 -26.22 -6.98
N GLY A 340 -16.83 -25.59 -7.36
CA GLY A 340 -17.22 -25.40 -8.76
C GLY A 340 -16.65 -24.11 -9.33
N ASP A 341 -16.26 -24.14 -10.61
CA ASP A 341 -15.83 -22.96 -11.34
C ASP A 341 -17.03 -22.06 -11.67
N LEU A 342 -17.17 -20.93 -10.96
CA LEU A 342 -18.30 -20.01 -11.16
C LEU A 342 -18.15 -19.17 -12.42
N ALA A 343 -16.95 -19.16 -13.02
CA ALA A 343 -16.59 -18.29 -14.12
C ALA A 343 -16.02 -19.03 -15.34
N GLU A 344 -16.29 -20.33 -15.46
CA GLU A 344 -15.84 -21.19 -16.55
C GLU A 344 -16.16 -20.59 -17.94
N SER A 345 -17.32 -19.94 -18.08
CA SER A 345 -17.79 -19.36 -19.33
C SER A 345 -17.19 -17.98 -19.68
N ALA A 346 -16.37 -17.37 -18.81
CA ALA A 346 -15.96 -15.98 -18.93
C ALA A 346 -14.87 -15.70 -19.99
N GLY A 347 -14.16 -16.75 -20.44
CA GLY A 347 -13.10 -16.67 -21.43
C GLY A 347 -11.69 -16.51 -20.83
N LEU A 348 -10.76 -16.01 -21.65
CA LEU A 348 -9.35 -15.83 -21.33
C LEU A 348 -9.11 -14.48 -20.64
N THR A 349 -8.14 -14.42 -19.73
CA THR A 349 -7.91 -13.28 -18.83
C THR A 349 -6.57 -12.58 -19.04
N PHE A 350 -5.59 -13.23 -19.66
CA PHE A 350 -4.23 -12.71 -19.79
C PHE A 350 -3.55 -13.06 -21.14
N PRO A 351 -2.75 -12.15 -21.73
CA PRO A 351 -2.67 -10.73 -21.41
C PRO A 351 -3.95 -9.98 -21.84
N ALA A 352 -4.20 -8.77 -21.32
CA ALA A 352 -5.47 -8.08 -21.50
C ALA A 352 -5.78 -7.70 -22.96
N ASP A 353 -4.75 -7.32 -23.72
CA ASP A 353 -4.84 -6.83 -25.10
C ASP A 353 -5.07 -7.97 -26.12
N ASN A 354 -4.38 -9.10 -25.96
CA ASN A 354 -4.49 -10.27 -26.82
C ASN A 354 -4.50 -11.55 -25.97
N PRO A 355 -5.62 -11.86 -25.30
CA PRO A 355 -5.66 -12.89 -24.28
C PRO A 355 -5.45 -14.28 -24.88
N SER A 356 -4.51 -15.02 -24.28
CA SER A 356 -4.11 -16.36 -24.70
C SER A 356 -4.22 -17.39 -23.58
N LYS A 357 -4.38 -16.94 -22.33
CA LYS A 357 -4.47 -17.77 -21.14
C LYS A 357 -5.61 -17.32 -20.24
N ARG A 358 -6.16 -18.27 -19.50
CA ARG A 358 -7.02 -18.00 -18.35
C ARG A 358 -6.22 -18.37 -17.11
N ILE A 359 -5.89 -17.36 -16.31
CA ILE A 359 -5.13 -17.53 -15.05
C ILE A 359 -5.83 -16.87 -13.85
N ASP A 360 -6.88 -16.08 -14.10
CA ASP A 360 -7.74 -15.51 -13.07
C ASP A 360 -9.02 -16.34 -12.93
N TYR A 361 -9.43 -16.60 -11.70
CA TYR A 361 -10.53 -17.52 -11.42
C TYR A 361 -11.48 -17.02 -10.34
N VAL A 362 -12.72 -17.52 -10.38
CA VAL A 362 -13.67 -17.46 -9.26
C VAL A 362 -14.28 -18.84 -9.05
N TRP A 363 -13.86 -19.50 -7.98
CA TRP A 363 -14.33 -20.82 -7.55
C TRP A 363 -15.30 -20.68 -6.38
N GLY A 364 -16.29 -21.57 -6.27
CA GLY A 364 -17.26 -21.52 -5.18
C GLY A 364 -17.81 -22.87 -4.74
N ILE A 365 -18.11 -22.97 -3.45
CA ILE A 365 -18.83 -24.08 -2.81
C ILE A 365 -20.05 -23.52 -2.05
N GLY A 366 -21.18 -24.21 -2.13
CA GLY A 366 -22.45 -23.73 -1.54
C GLY A 366 -23.02 -22.46 -2.20
N VAL A 367 -22.48 -22.08 -3.37
CA VAL A 367 -22.87 -20.90 -4.15
C VAL A 367 -23.01 -21.26 -5.63
N THR A 368 -23.73 -20.43 -6.38
CA THR A 368 -23.86 -20.52 -7.84
C THR A 368 -23.42 -19.22 -8.50
N GLY A 369 -22.78 -19.35 -9.67
CA GLY A 369 -22.39 -18.24 -10.52
C GLY A 369 -23.39 -18.04 -11.67
N SER A 370 -23.47 -16.80 -12.13
CA SER A 370 -24.21 -16.42 -13.35
C SER A 370 -23.60 -15.18 -13.98
N ASN A 371 -23.81 -15.00 -15.28
CA ASN A 371 -23.31 -13.84 -16.02
C ASN A 371 -21.79 -13.63 -15.87
N ALA A 372 -21.03 -14.72 -15.90
CA ALA A 372 -19.58 -14.65 -15.82
C ALA A 372 -18.99 -14.12 -17.11
N HIS A 373 -18.12 -13.11 -17.02
CA HIS A 373 -17.48 -12.48 -18.17
C HIS A 373 -16.17 -11.80 -17.76
N THR A 374 -15.30 -11.62 -18.76
CA THR A 374 -14.07 -10.82 -18.63
C THR A 374 -14.30 -9.40 -19.15
N VAL A 375 -13.59 -8.44 -18.58
CA VAL A 375 -13.68 -7.02 -18.93
C VAL A 375 -12.52 -6.65 -19.85
N ASP A 376 -12.83 -6.27 -21.09
CA ASP A 376 -11.84 -5.82 -22.06
C ASP A 376 -11.42 -4.37 -21.80
N ALA A 377 -10.33 -4.20 -21.05
CA ALA A 377 -9.79 -2.90 -20.67
C ALA A 377 -8.25 -2.92 -20.58
N PRO A 378 -7.51 -3.14 -21.69
CA PRO A 378 -6.04 -3.22 -21.68
C PRO A 378 -5.38 -1.91 -21.23
N ASN A 379 -6.10 -0.78 -21.35
CA ASN A 379 -5.66 0.52 -20.84
C ASN A 379 -5.79 0.66 -19.31
N ALA A 380 -6.38 -0.31 -18.62
CA ALA A 380 -6.56 -0.31 -17.16
C ALA A 380 -5.55 -1.21 -16.44
N SER A 381 -5.30 -2.41 -16.97
CA SER A 381 -4.33 -3.40 -16.46
C SER A 381 -3.93 -4.35 -17.60
N ASP A 382 -2.82 -5.07 -17.43
CA ASP A 382 -2.40 -6.19 -18.28
C ASP A 382 -3.22 -7.48 -18.03
N HIS A 383 -4.09 -7.53 -17.01
CA HIS A 383 -5.12 -8.53 -16.82
C HIS A 383 -6.51 -8.01 -17.25
N ARG A 384 -7.39 -8.92 -17.64
CA ARG A 384 -8.83 -8.64 -17.75
C ARG A 384 -9.50 -8.92 -16.42
N GLY A 385 -10.23 -7.94 -15.89
CA GLY A 385 -11.06 -8.14 -14.71
C GLY A 385 -12.09 -9.24 -14.94
N LEU A 386 -12.28 -10.12 -13.97
CA LEU A 386 -13.20 -11.25 -14.04
C LEU A 386 -14.41 -11.01 -13.13
N VAL A 387 -15.60 -10.94 -13.72
CA VAL A 387 -16.84 -10.59 -13.04
C VAL A 387 -17.80 -11.77 -13.04
N VAL A 388 -18.45 -12.02 -11.91
CA VAL A 388 -19.53 -13.01 -11.78
C VAL A 388 -20.59 -12.53 -10.80
N ASN A 389 -21.85 -12.80 -11.10
CA ASN A 389 -22.91 -12.64 -10.10
C ASN A 389 -23.00 -13.93 -9.29
N VAL A 390 -22.76 -13.83 -7.98
CA VAL A 390 -22.77 -14.95 -7.05
C VAL A 390 -24.08 -14.96 -6.27
N ARG A 391 -24.69 -16.13 -6.16
CA ARG A 391 -25.88 -16.35 -5.33
C ARG A 391 -25.67 -17.58 -4.45
N ARG A 392 -25.95 -17.46 -3.16
CA ARG A 392 -25.94 -18.59 -2.23
C ARG A 392 -26.97 -19.65 -2.66
N GLN A 393 -26.60 -20.92 -2.62
CA GLN A 393 -27.57 -21.99 -2.75
C GLN A 393 -28.39 -22.05 -1.45
N GLY A 394 -29.71 -21.93 -1.56
CA GLY A 394 -30.57 -22.20 -0.40
C GLY A 394 -30.36 -23.64 0.07
N ASN A 395 -30.49 -23.89 1.37
CA ASN A 395 -30.61 -25.28 1.82
C ASN A 395 -31.82 -25.92 1.08
N PRO A 396 -31.68 -27.15 0.57
CA PRO A 396 -32.78 -27.87 -0.05
C PRO A 396 -33.99 -28.01 0.89
#